data_AF-A0A529YAJ2-F1
#
_entry.id   AF-A0A529YAJ2-F1
#
_cell.length_a   1.000
_cell.length_b   1.000
_cell.length_c   1.000
_cell.angle_alpha   90.00
_cell.angle_beta   90.00
_cell.angle_gamma   90.00
#
_symmetry.space_group_name_H-M   'P 1'
#
loop_
_entity.id
_entity.type
_entity.pdbx_description
1 polymer ?
#
loop_
_entity_poly.entity_id
_entity_poly.type
_entity_poly.pdbx_seq_one_letter_code
_entity_poly.pdbx_strand_id
1 'polypeptide(L)'
;YVEAQKSTELRRLLRIYARRLHSNLMSGLTGILPRAEADRVAEATAALIDGLYIRRALKDGVPDAQTAIALVEDYLETKLNGRSLP
;
A
#
# COMPACT_ATOMS: atom_id res chain seq x y z
N TYR A 1 -8.81 -3.76 -11.26
CA TYR A 1 -7.51 -3.37 -11.86
C TYR A 1 -7.45 -3.58 -13.37
N VAL A 2 -7.66 -4.79 -13.90
CA VAL A 2 -7.60 -5.06 -15.35
C VAL A 2 -8.73 -4.37 -16.15
N GLU A 3 -9.98 -4.41 -15.67
CA GLU A 3 -11.10 -3.70 -16.32
C GLU A 3 -10.93 -2.17 -16.32
N ALA A 4 -10.31 -1.63 -15.26
CA ALA A 4 -10.02 -0.20 -15.16
C ALA A 4 -8.99 0.29 -16.20
N GLN A 5 -8.24 -0.62 -16.83
CA GLN A 5 -7.30 -0.26 -17.90
C GLN A 5 -7.97 -0.10 -19.27
N LYS A 6 -9.24 -0.52 -19.42
CA LYS A 6 -9.95 -0.51 -20.70
C LYS A 6 -10.55 0.84 -21.08
N SER A 7 -10.79 1.72 -20.11
CA SER A 7 -11.25 3.10 -20.34
C SER A 7 -10.15 4.11 -19.98
N THR A 8 -10.08 5.21 -20.73
CA THR A 8 -9.12 6.30 -20.48
C THR A 8 -9.40 7.02 -19.16
N GLU A 9 -10.68 7.15 -18.80
CA GLU A 9 -11.18 7.77 -17.58
C GLU A 9 -10.82 6.91 -16.36
N LEU A 10 -11.04 5.59 -16.43
CA LEU A 10 -10.69 4.67 -15.36
C LEU A 10 -9.17 4.59 -15.16
N ARG A 11 -8.37 4.63 -16.24
CA ARG A 11 -6.90 4.75 -16.14
C ARG A 11 -6.47 6.04 -15.46
N ARG A 12 -7.15 7.15 -15.71
CA ARG A 12 -6.86 8.44 -15.04
C ARG A 12 -7.13 8.33 -13.54
N LEU A 13 -8.28 7.78 -13.16
CA LEU A 13 -8.62 7.57 -11.75
C LEU A 13 -7.62 6.64 -11.07
N LEU A 14 -7.23 5.54 -11.72
CA LEU A 14 -6.24 4.61 -11.17
C LEU A 14 -4.88 5.28 -10.93
N ARG A 15 -4.42 6.11 -11.88
CA ARG A 15 -3.18 6.89 -11.70
C ARG A 15 -3.28 7.88 -10.55
N ILE A 16 -4.42 8.55 -10.37
CA ILE A 16 -4.64 9.48 -9.25
C ILE A 16 -4.62 8.72 -7.93
N TYR A 17 -5.31 7.59 -7.86
CA TYR A 17 -5.33 6.72 -6.70
C TYR A 17 -3.91 6.28 -6.30
N ALA A 18 -3.15 5.67 -7.23
CA ALA A 18 -1.81 5.18 -6.97
C ALA A 18 -0.87 6.29 -6.47
N ARG A 19 -0.92 7.48 -7.09
CA ARG A 19 -0.13 8.63 -6.66
C ARG A 19 -0.52 9.14 -5.28
N ARG A 20 -1.82 9.22 -4.97
CA ARG A 20 -2.30 9.65 -3.65
C ARG A 20 -1.91 8.66 -2.56
N LEU A 21 -2.06 7.37 -2.81
CA LEU A 21 -1.65 6.31 -1.88
C LEU A 21 -0.16 6.42 -1.57
N HIS A 22 0.67 6.50 -2.61
CA HIS A 22 2.11 6.66 -2.45
C HIS A 22 2.48 7.94 -1.69
N SER A 23 1.91 9.09 -2.05
CA SER A 23 2.18 10.36 -1.35
C SER A 23 1.78 10.32 0.13
N ASN A 24 0.67 9.69 0.47
CA ASN A 24 0.24 9.53 1.86
C ASN A 24 1.23 8.67 2.66
N LEU A 25 1.67 7.55 2.09
CA LEU A 25 2.68 6.69 2.71
C LEU A 25 4.02 7.42 2.88
N MET A 26 4.47 8.14 1.86
CA MET A 26 5.68 8.96 1.92
C MET A 26 5.61 10.04 2.99
N SER A 27 4.44 10.66 3.17
CA SER A 27 4.22 11.65 4.22
C SER A 27 4.42 11.06 5.62
N GLY A 28 3.98 9.81 5.86
CA GLY A 28 4.18 9.12 7.14
C GLY A 28 5.60 8.60 7.34
N LEU A 29 6.25 8.14 6.27
CA LEU A 29 7.54 7.43 6.35
C LEU A 29 8.76 8.37 6.33
N THR A 30 8.69 9.54 5.69
CA THR A 30 9.86 10.44 5.51
C THR A 30 10.38 11.02 6.84
N GLY A 31 9.57 11.05 7.90
CA GLY A 31 10.00 11.45 9.25
C GLY A 31 10.72 10.36 10.04
N ILE A 32 10.71 9.12 9.54
CA ILE A 32 11.21 7.93 10.25
C ILE A 32 12.37 7.28 9.49
N LEU A 33 12.26 7.22 8.17
CA LEU A 33 13.22 6.58 7.27
C LEU A 33 13.93 7.61 6.37
N PRO A 34 15.19 7.36 5.97
CA PRO A 34 15.82 8.08 4.88
C PRO A 34 14.92 8.07 3.64
N ARG A 35 14.83 9.19 2.93
CA ARG A 35 13.86 9.36 1.82
C ARG A 35 13.85 8.21 0.80
N ALA A 36 15.03 7.72 0.40
CA ALA A 36 15.14 6.61 -0.56
C ALA A 36 14.62 5.28 -0.01
N GLU A 37 14.70 5.07 1.31
CA GLU A 37 14.14 3.90 1.98
C GLU A 37 12.64 4.06 2.20
N ALA A 38 12.19 5.27 2.60
CA ALA A 38 10.78 5.61 2.69
C ALA A 38 10.04 5.34 1.37
N ASP A 39 10.65 5.72 0.24
CA ASP A 39 10.10 5.50 -1.12
C ASP A 39 9.91 4.01 -1.41
N ARG A 40 10.96 3.20 -1.20
CA ARG A 40 10.87 1.73 -1.36
C ARG A 40 9.83 1.09 -0.44
N VAL A 41 9.74 1.54 0.81
CA VAL A 41 8.76 1.02 1.77
C VAL A 41 7.34 1.46 1.36
N ALA A 42 7.15 2.69 0.90
CA ALA A 42 5.86 3.18 0.41
C ALA A 42 5.37 2.40 -0.82
N GLU A 43 6.25 2.16 -1.81
CA GLU A 43 5.92 1.35 -2.98
C GLU A 43 5.51 -0.07 -2.60
N ALA A 44 6.28 -0.73 -1.73
CA ALA A 44 5.99 -2.09 -1.30
C ALA A 44 4.69 -2.19 -0.47
N THR A 45 4.46 -1.24 0.42
CA THR A 45 3.21 -1.15 1.20
C THR A 45 2.00 -0.91 0.30
N ALA A 46 2.12 -0.03 -0.70
CA ALA A 46 1.04 0.18 -1.68
C ALA A 46 0.73 -1.10 -2.46
N ALA A 47 1.76 -1.83 -2.91
CA ALA A 47 1.60 -3.11 -3.60
C ALA A 47 0.92 -4.18 -2.73
N LEU A 48 1.23 -4.22 -1.42
CA LEU A 48 0.56 -5.11 -0.47
C LEU A 48 -0.93 -4.80 -0.34
N ILE A 49 -1.27 -3.51 -0.18
CA ILE A 49 -2.67 -3.04 -0.09
C ILE A 49 -3.44 -3.41 -1.37
N ASP A 50 -2.88 -3.11 -2.54
CA ASP A 50 -3.49 -3.45 -3.83
C ASP A 50 -3.66 -4.96 -4.03
N GLY A 51 -2.64 -5.75 -3.65
CA GLY A 51 -2.67 -7.20 -3.72
C GLY A 51 -3.75 -7.81 -2.82
N LEU A 52 -3.90 -7.29 -1.60
CA LEU A 52 -4.96 -7.69 -0.67
C LEU A 52 -6.34 -7.34 -1.23
N TYR A 53 -6.49 -6.13 -1.77
CA TYR A 53 -7.74 -5.69 -2.41
C TYR A 53 -8.13 -6.56 -3.61
N ILE A 54 -7.19 -6.89 -4.50
CA ILE A 54 -7.44 -7.75 -5.67
C ILE A 54 -7.80 -9.17 -5.22
N ARG A 55 -7.00 -9.78 -4.33
CA ARG A 55 -7.31 -11.13 -3.81
C ARG A 55 -8.68 -11.17 -3.15
N ARG A 56 -9.08 -10.07 -2.51
CA ARG A 56 -10.41 -9.92 -1.93
C ARG A 56 -11.50 -9.83 -2.99
N ALA A 57 -11.32 -8.99 -4.01
CA ALA A 57 -12.28 -8.84 -5.11
C ALA A 57 -12.50 -10.15 -5.89
N LEU A 58 -11.57 -11.10 -5.81
CA LEU A 58 -11.64 -12.40 -6.47
C LEU A 58 -12.20 -13.55 -5.59
N LYS A 59 -12.38 -13.35 -4.27
CA LYS A 59 -12.88 -14.39 -3.35
C LYS A 59 -14.31 -14.09 -2.89
N ASP A 60 -15.22 -15.05 -3.10
CA ASP A 60 -16.55 -15.07 -2.49
C ASP A 60 -16.44 -15.52 -1.02
N GLY A 61 -16.37 -14.57 -0.08
CA GLY A 61 -16.33 -14.86 1.36
C GLY A 61 -16.56 -13.60 2.19
N VAL A 62 -16.64 -13.67 3.51
CA VAL A 62 -16.76 -12.49 4.39
C VAL A 62 -15.39 -11.77 4.49
N PRO A 63 -15.33 -10.42 4.50
CA PRO A 63 -14.05 -9.72 4.59
C PRO A 63 -13.42 -9.93 5.98
N ASP A 64 -12.23 -10.50 6.03
CA ASP A 64 -11.37 -10.37 7.21
C ASP A 64 -10.46 -9.16 7.02
N ALA A 65 -11.02 -7.98 7.30
CA ALA A 65 -10.29 -6.72 7.25
C ALA A 65 -9.15 -6.68 8.28
N GLN A 66 -9.32 -7.36 9.42
CA GLN A 66 -8.33 -7.37 10.49
C GLN A 66 -7.06 -8.09 10.05
N THR A 67 -7.17 -9.26 9.41
CA THR A 67 -6.01 -9.97 8.87
C THR A 67 -5.29 -9.16 7.78
N ALA A 68 -6.03 -8.43 6.93
CA ALA A 68 -5.43 -7.57 5.91
C ALA A 68 -4.65 -6.40 6.53
N ILE A 69 -5.19 -5.79 7.59
CA ILE A 69 -4.52 -4.72 8.34
C ILE A 69 -3.26 -5.25 9.01
N ALA A 70 -3.38 -6.35 9.76
CA ALA A 70 -2.26 -6.98 10.46
C ALA A 70 -1.09 -7.31 9.51
N LEU A 71 -1.36 -7.86 8.33
CA LEU A 71 -0.31 -8.16 7.34
C LEU A 71 0.45 -6.92 6.85
N VAL A 72 -0.25 -5.79 6.71
CA VAL A 72 0.38 -4.52 6.31
C VAL A 72 1.18 -3.93 7.47
N GLU A 73 0.63 -3.99 8.68
CA GLU A 73 1.29 -3.53 9.91
C GLU A 73 2.54 -4.35 10.22
N ASP A 74 2.49 -5.67 10.17
CA ASP A 74 3.64 -6.57 10.38
C ASP A 74 4.79 -6.27 9.40
N TYR A 75 4.44 -6.00 8.14
CA TYR A 75 5.42 -5.61 7.12
C TYR A 75 6.07 -4.27 7.47
N LEU A 76 5.26 -3.26 7.81
CA LEU A 76 5.76 -1.95 8.20
C LEU A 76 6.63 -2.05 9.47
N GLU A 77 6.15 -2.76 10.48
CA GLU A 77 6.87 -3.02 11.72
C GLU A 77 8.23 -3.67 11.44
N THR A 78 8.29 -4.68 10.57
CA THR A 78 9.57 -5.30 10.18
C THR A 78 10.54 -4.30 9.53
N LYS A 79 10.04 -3.33 8.76
CA LYS A 79 10.86 -2.29 8.12
C LYS A 79 11.26 -1.17 9.08
N LEU A 80 10.45 -0.89 10.09
CA LEU A 80 10.70 0.17 11.06
C LEU A 80 11.52 -0.31 12.27
N ASN A 81 11.31 -1.55 12.72
CA ASN A 81 11.98 -2.16 13.89
C ASN A 81 13.48 -2.45 13.67
N GLY A 82 14.00 -2.28 12.45
CA GLY A 82 15.45 -2.18 12.23
C GLY A 82 16.10 -0.99 12.93
N ARG A 83 15.31 -0.08 13.52
CA ARG A 83 15.74 1.04 14.36
C ARG A 83 14.83 1.14 15.58
N SER A 84 15.34 0.72 16.73
CA SER A 84 14.84 1.25 18.00
C SER A 84 14.95 2.77 17.92
N LEU A 85 13.82 3.48 17.99
CA LEU A 85 13.86 4.92 18.27
C LEU A 85 14.50 5.10 19.67
N PRO A 86 15.39 6.08 19.85
CA PRO A 86 15.94 6.41 21.17
C PRO A 86 14.84 6.85 22.14
#